data_AF-A0A8T2IHF3-F1
#
_entry.id   AF-A0A8T2IHF3-F1
#
_cell.length_a   1.000
_cell.length_b   1.000
_cell.length_c   1.000
_cell.angle_alpha   90.00
_cell.angle_beta   90.00
_cell.angle_gamma   90.00
#
_symmetry.space_group_name_H-M   'P 1'
#
loop_
_entity.id
_entity.type
_entity.pdbx_description
1 polymer ?
#
loop_
_entity_poly.entity_id
_entity_poly.type
_entity_poly.pdbx_seq_one_letter_code
_entity_poly.pdbx_strand_id
1 'polypeptide(L)'
;MVECQLETHNHKMVTFKFDLDGDAPEEIATYMVENEFILQIEKEIFIEQMKDVIDKAEDMLSEDTEGERSSDQGASPPQADSVRRETGEVGAYLQWMCTAF
;
A
#
# COMPACT_ATOMS: atom_id res chain seq x y z
N MET A 1 9.49 -4.63 -0.02
CA MET A 1 8.93 -4.52 -1.37
C MET A 1 7.42 -4.42 -1.30
N VAL A 2 6.82 -3.41 -1.94
CA VAL A 2 5.36 -3.20 -1.99
C VAL A 2 4.91 -3.32 -3.45
N GLU A 3 3.82 -4.04 -3.68
CA GLU A 3 3.13 -4.04 -4.98
C GLU A 3 1.97 -3.05 -4.90
N CYS A 4 1.84 -2.17 -5.88
CA CYS A 4 0.71 -1.26 -5.97
C CYS A 4 0.12 -1.28 -7.37
N GLN A 5 -1.19 -1.19 -7.45
CA GLN A 5 -1.94 -1.13 -8.70
C GLN A 5 -2.53 0.25 -8.86
N LEU A 6 -2.10 0.96 -9.89
CA LEU A 6 -2.63 2.27 -10.28
C LEU A 6 -3.68 2.06 -11.39
N GLU A 7 -4.90 2.53 -11.18
CA GLU A 7 -5.83 2.77 -12.28
C GLU A 7 -5.42 4.08 -13.01
N THR A 8 -5.43 4.10 -14.33
CA THR A 8 -5.08 5.30 -15.12
C THR A 8 -6.35 5.93 -15.70
N HIS A 9 -6.25 7.14 -16.27
CA HIS A 9 -7.39 7.82 -16.92
C HIS A 9 -8.03 7.01 -18.08
N ASN A 10 -7.34 5.98 -18.58
CA ASN A 10 -7.81 5.09 -19.64
C ASN A 10 -8.46 3.80 -19.11
N HIS A 11 -8.80 3.73 -17.81
CA HIS A 11 -9.28 2.52 -17.14
C HIS A 11 -8.32 1.32 -17.29
N LYS A 12 -7.02 1.61 -17.51
CA LYS A 12 -5.99 0.58 -17.46
C LYS A 12 -5.47 0.48 -16.05
N MET A 13 -5.44 -0.75 -15.54
CA MET A 13 -4.76 -1.11 -14.31
C MET A 13 -3.29 -1.35 -14.62
N VAL A 14 -2.42 -0.62 -13.94
CA VAL A 14 -0.98 -0.71 -14.03
C VAL A 14 -0.47 -1.23 -12.71
N THR A 15 0.08 -2.44 -12.70
CA THR A 15 0.72 -3.02 -11.51
C THR A 15 2.19 -2.65 -11.52
N PHE A 16 2.65 -2.03 -10.44
CA PHE A 16 4.05 -1.70 -10.25
C PHE A 16 4.53 -2.14 -8.87
N LYS A 17 5.84 -2.25 -8.79
CA LYS A 17 6.55 -2.93 -7.73
C LYS A 17 7.74 -2.06 -7.39
N PHE A 18 7.83 -1.66 -6.13
CA PHE A 18 8.93 -0.80 -5.69
C PHE A 18 9.37 -1.17 -4.27
N ASP A 19 10.61 -0.86 -3.96
CA ASP A 19 11.20 -0.98 -2.64
C ASP A 19 11.17 0.37 -1.93
N LEU A 20 10.56 0.40 -0.72
CA LEU A 20 10.43 1.61 0.10
C LEU A 20 11.80 2.23 0.42
N ASP A 21 12.83 1.38 0.62
CA ASP A 21 14.19 1.81 0.98
C ASP A 21 15.11 2.06 -0.22
N GLY A 22 14.68 1.68 -1.44
CA GLY A 22 15.56 1.53 -2.59
C GLY A 22 15.18 2.39 -3.80
N ASP A 23 13.88 2.59 -4.03
CA ASP A 23 13.40 3.26 -5.23
C ASP A 23 12.99 4.70 -4.94
N ALA A 24 13.59 5.64 -5.68
CA ALA A 24 13.19 7.05 -5.59
C ALA A 24 11.87 7.28 -6.35
N PRO A 25 10.90 8.01 -5.78
CA PRO A 25 9.62 8.28 -6.44
C PRO A 25 9.79 9.07 -7.74
N GLU A 26 10.82 9.92 -7.85
CA GLU A 26 11.16 10.64 -9.06
C GLU A 26 11.61 9.72 -10.22
N GLU A 27 12.32 8.63 -9.90
CA GLU A 27 12.77 7.63 -10.87
C GLU A 27 11.60 6.78 -11.36
N ILE A 28 10.76 6.30 -10.44
CA ILE A 28 9.56 5.51 -10.79
C ILE A 28 8.60 6.35 -11.64
N ALA A 29 8.38 7.62 -11.28
CA ALA A 29 7.53 8.53 -12.05
C ALA A 29 8.06 8.75 -13.47
N THR A 30 9.39 8.81 -13.64
CA THR A 30 10.01 8.92 -14.97
C THR A 30 9.74 7.67 -15.79
N TYR A 31 9.91 6.49 -15.21
CA TYR A 31 9.59 5.22 -15.85
C TYR A 31 8.12 5.13 -16.27
N MET A 32 7.19 5.57 -15.40
CA MET A 32 5.75 5.56 -15.70
C MET A 32 5.36 6.48 -16.86
N VAL A 33 6.03 7.63 -16.99
CA VAL A 33 5.85 8.53 -18.14
C VAL A 33 6.46 7.94 -19.40
N GLU A 34 7.67 7.36 -19.32
CA GLU A 34 8.36 6.74 -20.47
C GLU A 34 7.57 5.55 -21.05
N ASN A 35 6.88 4.79 -20.21
CA ASN A 35 6.02 3.68 -20.63
C ASN A 35 4.58 4.12 -20.98
N GLU A 36 4.31 5.44 -21.02
CA GLU A 36 3.00 6.03 -21.36
C GLU A 36 1.85 5.53 -20.47
N PHE A 37 2.14 5.15 -19.22
CA PHE A 37 1.12 4.79 -18.23
C PHE A 37 0.45 6.02 -17.64
N ILE A 38 1.24 7.07 -17.40
CA ILE A 38 0.77 8.38 -16.94
C ILE A 38 1.27 9.45 -17.91
N LEU A 39 0.53 10.55 -18.01
CA LEU A 39 0.98 11.68 -18.80
C LEU A 39 2.07 12.46 -18.07
N GLN A 40 2.93 13.15 -18.83
CA GLN A 40 3.97 13.99 -18.22
C GLN A 40 3.41 15.12 -17.35
N ILE A 41 2.18 15.59 -17.64
CA ILE A 41 1.45 16.56 -16.80
C ILE A 41 1.00 15.94 -15.47
N GLU A 42 0.77 14.64 -15.42
CA GLU A 42 0.39 13.90 -14.20
C GLU A 42 1.60 13.50 -13.37
N LYS A 43 2.83 13.64 -13.90
CA LYS A 43 4.08 13.24 -13.24
C LYS A 43 4.25 13.85 -11.86
N GLU A 44 4.02 15.15 -11.71
CA GLU A 44 4.18 15.83 -10.42
C GLU A 44 3.20 15.28 -9.37
N ILE A 45 1.93 15.11 -9.78
CA ILE A 45 0.85 14.56 -8.94
C ILE A 45 1.10 13.08 -8.60
N PHE A 46 1.71 12.32 -9.51
CA PHE A 46 2.09 10.92 -9.26
C PHE A 46 3.20 10.82 -8.21
N ILE A 47 4.21 11.71 -8.27
CA ILE A 47 5.31 11.72 -7.29
C ILE A 47 4.78 12.04 -5.90
N GLU A 48 3.90 13.04 -5.77
CA GLU A 48 3.27 13.37 -4.48
C GLU A 48 2.43 12.20 -3.94
N GLN A 49 1.57 11.60 -4.77
CA GLN A 49 0.77 10.42 -4.38
C GLN A 49 1.65 9.23 -3.99
N MET A 50 2.75 9.00 -4.69
CA MET A 50 3.67 7.91 -4.39
C MET A 50 4.35 8.11 -3.04
N LYS A 51 4.74 9.35 -2.69
CA LYS A 51 5.28 9.69 -1.37
C LYS A 51 4.24 9.42 -0.27
N ASP A 52 3.01 9.89 -0.46
CA ASP A 52 1.91 9.61 0.49
C ASP A 52 1.65 8.10 0.67
N VAL A 53 1.77 7.32 -0.41
CA VAL A 53 1.60 5.86 -0.39
C VAL A 53 2.76 5.17 0.32
N ILE A 54 4.00 5.61 0.09
CA ILE A 54 5.21 5.13 0.78
C ILE A 54 5.07 5.38 2.28
N ASP A 55 4.82 6.63 2.68
CA ASP A 55 4.67 7.03 4.09
C ASP A 55 3.59 6.19 4.79
N LYS A 56 2.43 6.00 4.14
CA LYS A 56 1.36 5.16 4.67
C LYS A 56 1.73 3.68 4.76
N ALA A 57 2.46 3.16 3.77
CA ALA A 57 2.92 1.77 3.79
C ALA A 57 3.94 1.55 4.92
N GLU A 58 4.83 2.51 5.17
CA GLU A 58 5.78 2.48 6.28
C GLU A 58 5.08 2.52 7.65
N ASP A 59 4.10 3.41 7.83
CA ASP A 59 3.30 3.51 9.06
C ASP A 59 2.60 2.17 9.37
N MET A 60 1.96 1.56 8.38
CA MET A 60 1.26 0.28 8.57
C MET A 60 2.21 -0.88 8.88
N LEU A 61 3.40 -0.92 8.26
CA LEU A 61 4.42 -1.92 8.59
C LEU A 61 4.98 -1.73 10.02
N SER A 62 4.88 -0.52 10.58
CA SER A 62 5.30 -0.23 11.95
C SER A 62 4.27 -0.67 13.02
N GLU A 63 2.97 -0.68 12.68
CA GLU A 63 1.87 -1.00 13.60
C GLU A 63 1.67 -2.51 13.87
N ASP A 64 2.34 -3.42 13.15
CA ASP A 64 2.34 -4.87 13.41
C ASP A 64 3.05 -5.27 14.74
N THR A 65 3.49 -4.30 15.56
CA THR A 65 4.20 -4.58 16.83
C THR A 65 3.36 -4.33 18.09
N GLU A 66 2.09 -3.88 18.02
CA GLU A 66 1.29 -3.66 19.24
C GLU A 66 -0.15 -4.18 19.18
N GLY A 67 -0.31 -5.47 19.47
CA GLY A 67 -1.63 -6.09 19.66
C GLY A 67 -1.72 -7.27 20.63
N GLU A 68 -0.62 -7.89 21.08
CA GLU A 68 -0.69 -8.85 22.20
C GLU A 68 -0.80 -8.09 23.52
N ARG A 69 -2.01 -7.63 23.87
CA ARG A 69 -2.38 -7.55 25.29
C ARG A 69 -2.75 -8.96 25.75
N SER A 70 -1.72 -9.75 26.01
CA SER A 70 -1.78 -10.85 26.97
C SER A 70 -2.24 -10.28 28.31
N SER A 71 -3.53 -10.45 28.60
CA SER A 71 -4.06 -10.45 29.96
C SER A 71 -4.49 -11.88 30.25
N ASP A 72 -3.54 -12.71 30.64
CA ASP A 72 -3.85 -13.89 31.44
C ASP A 72 -4.48 -13.41 32.76
N GLN A 73 -5.79 -13.58 32.90
CA GLN A 73 -6.43 -14.27 34.03
C GLN A 73 -7.96 -14.10 33.96
N GLY A 74 -8.67 -15.18 33.62
CA GLY A 74 -10.12 -15.25 33.80
C GLY A 74 -10.84 -16.24 32.90
N ALA A 75 -10.84 -17.52 33.31
CA ALA A 75 -11.56 -18.67 32.75
C ALA A 75 -12.82 -18.42 31.87
N SER A 76 -12.87 -19.02 30.66
CA SER A 76 -13.98 -19.87 30.12
C SER A 76 -13.75 -20.26 28.63
N PRO A 77 -14.33 -21.38 28.12
CA PRO A 77 -13.90 -22.06 26.89
C PRO A 77 -14.73 -21.70 25.62
N PRO A 78 -14.36 -22.19 24.41
CA PRO A 78 -14.09 -21.38 23.23
C PRO A 78 -15.35 -20.97 22.45
N GLN A 79 -15.46 -19.68 22.13
CA GLN A 79 -16.07 -19.27 20.87
C GLN A 79 -14.90 -19.26 19.89
N ALA A 80 -14.91 -20.14 18.88
CA ALA A 80 -13.97 -20.04 17.78
C ALA A 80 -14.38 -18.80 16.98
N ASP A 81 -13.98 -17.66 17.51
CA ASP A 81 -14.00 -16.38 16.85
C ASP A 81 -13.33 -16.59 15.51
N SER A 82 -14.14 -16.28 14.51
CA SER A 82 -13.68 -16.06 13.17
C SER A 82 -12.46 -15.16 13.29
N VAL A 83 -11.27 -15.69 13.04
CA VAL A 83 -10.16 -14.86 12.57
C VAL A 83 -10.62 -14.34 11.21
N ARG A 84 -11.43 -13.30 11.31
CA ARG A 84 -11.87 -12.48 10.22
C ARG A 84 -10.55 -12.01 9.66
N ARG A 85 -10.23 -12.53 8.49
CA ARG A 85 -9.17 -12.04 7.62
C ARG A 85 -9.09 -10.53 7.83
N GLU A 86 -8.08 -10.06 8.54
CA GLU A 86 -7.54 -8.74 8.29
C GLU A 86 -6.84 -8.89 6.93
N THR A 87 -7.70 -8.90 5.92
CA THR A 87 -7.32 -8.46 4.60
C THR A 87 -6.93 -7.03 4.88
N GLY A 88 -5.62 -6.75 4.86
CA GLY A 88 -5.11 -5.38 4.90
C GLY A 88 -5.75 -4.66 3.72
N GLU A 89 -6.92 -4.07 3.97
CA GLU A 89 -7.53 -3.12 3.09
C GLU A 89 -6.65 -1.89 3.21
N VAL A 90 -5.61 -1.85 2.36
CA VAL A 90 -4.83 -0.64 2.13
C VAL A 90 -5.80 0.52 1.92
N GLY A 91 -5.73 1.47 2.84
CA GLY A 91 -6.72 2.54 2.92
C GLY A 91 -6.88 3.25 1.59
N ALA A 92 -8.12 3.20 1.08
CA ALA A 92 -8.68 3.93 -0.04
C ALA A 92 -7.93 5.22 -0.47
N TYR A 93 -7.06 5.12 -1.48
CA TYR A 93 -7.07 6.05 -2.61
C TYR A 93 -7.76 5.28 -3.72
N LEU A 94 -8.95 5.70 -4.16
CA LEU A 94 -9.79 4.96 -5.13
C LEU A 94 -9.10 4.62 -6.48
N GLN A 95 -7.86 5.05 -6.69
CA GLN A 95 -7.02 4.78 -7.85
C GLN A 95 -5.79 3.89 -7.54
N TRP A 96 -5.36 3.75 -6.28
CA TRP A 96 -4.15 3.04 -5.89
C TRP A 96 -4.48 1.89 -4.94
N MET A 97 -4.31 0.65 -5.41
CA MET A 97 -4.47 -0.56 -4.61
C MET A 97 -3.10 -1.17 -4.31
N CYS A 98 -2.56 -0.84 -3.15
CA CYS A 98 -1.33 -1.45 -2.64
C CYS A 98 -1.57 -2.81 -1.98
N THR A 99 -0.60 -3.69 -2.03
CA THR A 99 -0.60 -4.98 -1.34
C THR A 99 0.83 -5.21 -0.88
N ALA A 100 1.02 -5.15 0.44
CA ALA A 100 2.26 -5.59 1.06
C ALA A 100 2.33 -7.13 0.95
N PHE A 101 3.48 -7.64 0.51
CA PHE A 101 3.76 -9.07 0.42
C PHE A 101 4.69 -9.51 1.54
#